data_AF-A0A5B9PPY6-F1
#
_entry.id   AF-A0A5B9PPY6-F1
#
_cell.length_a   1.000
_cell.length_b   1.000
_cell.length_c   1.000
_cell.angle_alpha   90.00
_cell.angle_beta   90.00
_cell.angle_gamma   90.00
#
_symmetry.space_group_name_H-M   'P 1'
#
loop_
_entity.id
_entity.type
_entity.pdbx_description
1 polymer ?
#
loop_
_entity_poly.entity_id
_entity_poly.type
_entity_poly.pdbx_seq_one_letter_code
_entity_poly.pdbx_strand_id
1 'polypeptide(L)'
;MLPVILFLLTCMSTFWVGVTKWNPFGPIEQLAGAFLQDESFVAESMMNLRLLILENWDSGLIYMTAVLLILFVHEMGHFVGTLIYKVPASLPFFLPFPLNPIGTLGAVIGMQGYIADRKQIFDIGIAGPIAGLVVAVPIAWFGVAQLDLTTQPYGGIGFRLPLVMQWFAESSQVPGYSAGKVVWLNQLNPLFVAGWVGMLITGLNMMPVGQLDGGHVTYTLFGKTAHVIARLTLVFAIAFMVYHQSFMLVIMVVLLLLVGTDHPPTRDDRVALGPVRWTLGVTSLVIPILCFPPLIFKLN
;
A
#
# COMPACT_ATOMS: atom_id res chain seq x y z
N MET A 1 15.58 -12.89 15.23
CA MET A 1 15.26 -11.67 16.00
C MET A 1 14.85 -10.50 15.09
N LEU A 2 15.55 -10.24 13.98
CA LEU A 2 15.24 -9.11 13.08
C LEU A 2 13.76 -9.02 12.60
N PRO A 3 13.10 -10.10 12.13
CA PRO A 3 11.69 -9.99 11.68
C PRO A 3 10.73 -9.52 12.78
N VAL A 4 10.94 -9.98 14.01
CA VAL A 4 10.11 -9.61 15.17
C VAL A 4 10.33 -8.14 15.54
N ILE A 5 11.58 -7.67 15.53
CA ILE A 5 11.89 -6.26 15.80
C ILE A 5 11.23 -5.36 14.75
N LEU A 6 11.36 -5.72 13.47
CA LEU A 6 10.77 -4.98 12.36
C LEU A 6 9.23 -4.96 12.41
N PHE A 7 8.61 -6.08 12.80
CA PHE A 7 7.18 -6.14 13.04
C PHE A 7 6.76 -5.19 14.17
N LEU A 8 7.43 -5.23 15.33
CA LEU A 8 7.12 -4.34 16.46
C LEU A 8 7.31 -2.86 16.11
N LEU A 9 8.38 -2.53 15.38
CA LEU A 9 8.60 -1.16 14.88
C LEU A 9 7.50 -0.73 13.91
N THR A 10 6.99 -1.64 13.08
CA THR A 10 5.88 -1.36 12.16
C THR A 10 4.58 -1.15 12.93
N CYS A 11 4.32 -1.92 13.99
CA CYS A 11 3.21 -1.68 14.91
C CYS A 11 3.29 -0.28 15.51
N MET A 12 4.45 0.10 16.07
CA MET A 12 4.64 1.43 16.67
C MET A 12 4.46 2.56 15.63
N SER A 13 5.02 2.37 14.44
CA SER A 13 4.98 3.34 13.36
C SER A 13 3.56 3.55 12.81
N THR A 14 2.81 2.48 12.55
CA THR A 14 1.42 2.56 12.09
C THR A 14 0.50 3.09 13.19
N PHE A 15 0.69 2.67 14.45
CA PHE A 15 -0.03 3.24 15.59
C PHE A 15 0.18 4.75 15.71
N TRP A 16 1.44 5.21 15.62
CA TRP A 16 1.79 6.63 15.64
C TRP A 16 1.07 7.43 14.55
N VAL A 17 1.06 6.91 13.33
CA VAL A 17 0.37 7.55 12.20
C VAL A 17 -1.14 7.65 12.41
N GLY A 18 -1.77 6.61 12.97
CA GLY A 18 -3.20 6.66 13.30
C GLY A 18 -3.52 7.65 14.42
N VAL A 19 -2.70 7.69 15.49
CA VAL A 19 -2.85 8.66 16.59
C VAL A 19 -2.71 10.10 16.11
N THR A 20 -1.79 10.34 15.17
CA THR A 20 -1.51 11.68 14.62
C THR A 20 -2.44 12.10 13.48
N LYS A 21 -3.54 11.36 13.25
CA LYS A 21 -4.52 11.61 12.17
C LYS A 21 -3.83 11.81 10.82
N TRP A 22 -2.90 10.91 10.49
CA TRP A 22 -2.15 10.86 9.24
C TRP A 22 -1.19 12.05 9.01
N ASN A 23 -0.91 12.84 10.06
CA ASN A 23 0.12 13.89 10.05
C ASN A 23 1.19 13.63 11.12
N PRO A 24 2.06 12.63 10.92
CA PRO A 24 3.07 12.26 11.91
C PRO A 24 4.17 13.31 12.10
N PHE A 25 4.35 14.23 11.15
CA PHE A 25 5.39 15.25 11.20
C PHE A 25 5.07 16.42 12.14
N GLY A 26 3.79 16.85 12.19
CA GLY A 26 3.40 18.03 12.95
C GLY A 26 3.83 18.00 14.43
N PRO A 27 3.52 16.94 15.19
CA PRO A 27 3.91 16.87 16.60
C PRO A 27 5.43 16.75 16.82
N ILE A 28 6.15 16.12 15.88
CA ILE A 28 7.61 15.99 15.93
C ILE A 28 8.27 17.36 15.69
N GLU A 29 7.79 18.11 14.71
CA GLU A 29 8.27 19.45 14.41
C GLU A 29 8.01 20.41 15.57
N GLN A 30 6.82 20.34 16.18
CA GLN A 30 6.48 21.15 17.35
C GLN A 30 7.42 20.85 18.53
N LEU A 31 7.67 19.56 18.82
CA LEU A 31 8.59 19.16 19.88
C LEU A 31 10.04 19.59 19.58
N ALA A 32 10.50 19.41 18.33
CA ALA A 32 11.83 19.82 17.90
C ALA A 32 12.03 21.34 18.03
N GLY A 33 11.02 22.13 17.65
CA GLY A 33 11.01 23.59 17.81
C GLY A 33 11.03 24.00 19.29
N ALA A 34 10.34 23.26 20.17
CA ALA A 34 10.34 23.53 21.60
C ALA A 34 11.71 23.34 22.26
N PHE A 35 12.50 22.35 21.81
CA PHE A 35 13.88 22.13 22.31
C PHE A 35 14.83 23.29 21.98
N LEU A 36 14.51 24.11 20.98
CA LEU A 36 15.29 25.29 20.61
C LEU A 36 14.91 26.54 21.41
N GLN A 37 13.85 26.47 22.23
CA GLN A 37 13.34 27.60 22.99
C GLN A 37 13.72 27.49 24.47
N ASP A 38 12.87 26.88 25.29
CA ASP A 38 13.04 26.78 26.74
C ASP A 38 12.29 25.55 27.30
N GLU A 39 12.62 25.14 28.53
CA GLU A 39 12.05 23.97 29.21
C GLU A 39 10.52 24.04 29.33
N SER A 40 9.96 25.24 29.48
CA SER A 40 8.52 25.49 29.54
C SER A 40 7.78 25.02 28.27
N PHE A 41 8.30 25.34 27.09
CA PHE A 41 7.76 24.92 25.80
C PHE A 41 7.93 23.41 25.55
N VAL A 42 9.03 22.83 26.05
CA VAL A 42 9.24 21.38 25.99
C VAL A 42 8.19 20.65 26.83
N ALA A 43 7.91 21.14 28.04
CA ALA A 43 6.88 20.57 28.90
C ALA A 43 5.47 20.68 28.28
N GLU A 44 5.14 21.82 27.67
CA GLU A 44 3.87 22.03 26.96
C GLU A 44 3.73 21.09 25.75
N SER A 45 4.78 20.99 24.92
CA SER A 45 4.78 20.10 23.76
C SER A 45 4.64 18.63 24.15
N MET A 46 5.31 18.21 25.23
CA MET A 46 5.17 16.86 25.78
C MET A 46 3.77 16.60 26.36
N MET A 47 3.13 17.60 26.95
CA MET A 47 1.74 17.50 27.40
C MET A 47 0.78 17.34 26.21
N ASN A 48 0.94 18.17 25.18
CA ASN A 48 0.13 18.10 23.95
C ASN A 48 0.26 16.74 23.26
N LEU A 49 1.48 16.18 23.21
CA LEU A 49 1.72 14.83 22.72
C LEU A 49 0.96 13.76 23.52
N ARG A 50 0.95 13.86 24.86
CA ARG A 50 0.22 12.92 25.71
C ARG A 50 -1.28 13.03 25.50
N LEU A 51 -1.82 14.24 25.41
CA LEU A 51 -3.23 14.47 25.14
C LEU A 51 -3.64 13.92 23.77
N LEU A 52 -2.82 14.14 22.74
CA LEU A 52 -3.04 13.61 21.40
C LEU A 52 -3.13 12.07 21.40
N ILE A 53 -2.22 11.40 22.12
CA ILE A 53 -2.23 9.94 22.28
C ILE A 53 -3.48 9.48 23.02
N LEU A 54 -3.83 10.14 24.14
CA LEU A 54 -5.00 9.77 24.94
C LEU A 54 -6.33 10.03 24.23
N GLU A 55 -6.39 11.00 23.34
CA GLU A 55 -7.59 11.30 22.56
C GLU A 55 -7.79 10.32 21.40
N ASN A 56 -6.71 9.85 20.77
CA ASN A 56 -6.77 9.10 19.49
C ASN A 56 -6.17 7.70 19.56
N TRP A 57 -5.97 7.13 20.75
CA TRP A 57 -5.39 5.79 20.92
C TRP A 57 -6.22 4.71 20.22
N ASP A 58 -7.55 4.85 20.23
CA ASP A 58 -8.51 3.95 19.58
C ASP A 58 -8.33 3.96 18.06
N SER A 59 -8.23 5.16 17.47
CA SER A 59 -7.96 5.36 16.05
C SER A 59 -6.62 4.77 15.65
N GLY A 60 -5.59 4.98 16.47
CA GLY A 60 -4.28 4.36 16.33
C GLY A 60 -4.34 2.83 16.31
N LEU A 61 -5.04 2.21 17.25
CA LEU A 61 -5.15 0.75 17.34
C LEU A 61 -5.95 0.15 16.18
N ILE A 62 -7.08 0.76 15.81
CA ILE A 62 -7.92 0.29 14.69
C ILE A 62 -7.11 0.33 13.40
N TYR A 63 -6.42 1.45 13.13
CA TYR A 63 -5.60 1.60 11.95
C TYR A 63 -4.44 0.59 11.90
N MET A 64 -3.65 0.52 12.98
CA MET A 64 -2.53 -0.41 13.12
C MET A 64 -2.99 -1.84 12.84
N THR A 65 -4.06 -2.27 13.50
CA THR A 65 -4.57 -3.64 13.36
C THR A 65 -5.04 -3.93 11.93
N ALA A 66 -5.78 -3.00 11.32
CA ALA A 66 -6.29 -3.15 9.96
C ALA A 66 -5.17 -3.22 8.91
N VAL A 67 -4.20 -2.31 8.95
CA VAL A 67 -3.07 -2.30 8.00
C VAL A 67 -2.20 -3.54 8.17
N LEU A 68 -1.84 -3.89 9.41
CA LEU A 68 -1.02 -5.07 9.66
C LEU A 68 -1.73 -6.35 9.24
N LEU A 69 -3.04 -6.45 9.46
CA LEU A 69 -3.82 -7.60 9.02
C LEU A 69 -3.80 -7.74 7.49
N ILE A 70 -4.01 -6.65 6.75
CA ILE A 70 -3.96 -6.67 5.28
C ILE A 70 -2.59 -7.12 4.80
N LEU A 71 -1.51 -6.50 5.29
CA LEU A 71 -0.14 -6.82 4.89
C LEU A 71 0.25 -8.24 5.28
N PHE A 72 -0.12 -8.67 6.49
CA PHE A 72 0.17 -10.01 6.97
C PHE A 72 -0.51 -11.07 6.11
N VAL A 73 -1.80 -10.89 5.79
CA VAL A 73 -2.53 -11.85 4.95
C VAL A 73 -2.00 -11.86 3.51
N HIS A 74 -1.61 -10.70 2.96
CA HIS A 74 -0.92 -10.61 1.66
C HIS A 74 0.37 -11.45 1.65
N GLU A 75 1.29 -11.20 2.59
CA GLU A 75 2.56 -11.92 2.64
C GLU A 75 2.37 -13.41 2.97
N MET A 76 1.39 -13.75 3.79
CA MET A 76 1.03 -15.14 4.07
C MET A 76 0.50 -15.86 2.82
N GLY A 77 -0.20 -15.16 1.91
CA GLY A 77 -0.59 -15.71 0.62
C GLY A 77 0.60 -16.20 -0.18
N HIS A 78 1.65 -15.37 -0.29
CA HIS A 78 2.91 -15.79 -0.92
C HIS A 78 3.59 -16.93 -0.17
N PHE A 79 3.71 -16.81 1.15
CA PHE A 79 4.39 -17.79 2.00
C PHE A 79 3.73 -19.18 1.93
N VAL A 80 2.40 -19.25 1.92
CA VAL A 80 1.69 -20.52 1.71
C VAL A 80 2.01 -21.11 0.34
N GLY A 81 2.08 -20.29 -0.71
CA GLY A 81 2.50 -20.71 -2.03
C GLY A 81 3.92 -21.30 -2.04
N THR A 82 4.86 -20.69 -1.33
CA THR A 82 6.24 -21.20 -1.24
C THR A 82 6.31 -22.53 -0.47
N LEU A 83 5.48 -22.71 0.57
CA LEU A 83 5.36 -23.98 1.28
C LEU A 83 4.82 -25.10 0.39
N ILE A 84 3.75 -24.84 -0.39
CA ILE A 84 3.14 -25.81 -1.31
C ILE A 84 4.17 -26.30 -2.34
N TYR A 85 4.95 -25.36 -2.90
CA TYR A 85 5.93 -25.66 -3.95
C TYR A 85 7.34 -25.98 -3.44
N LYS A 86 7.53 -26.00 -2.11
CA LYS A 86 8.82 -26.26 -1.45
C LYS A 86 9.93 -25.31 -1.93
N VAL A 87 9.57 -24.06 -2.18
CA VAL A 87 10.50 -22.99 -2.56
C VAL A 87 11.04 -22.36 -1.27
N PRO A 88 12.37 -22.28 -1.06
CA PRO A 88 12.93 -21.64 0.11
C PRO A 88 12.51 -20.17 0.20
N ALA A 89 11.93 -19.78 1.33
CA ALA A 89 11.48 -18.42 1.61
C ALA A 89 11.81 -18.00 3.04
N SER A 90 11.99 -16.69 3.25
CA SER A 90 12.10 -16.10 4.58
C SER A 90 10.73 -15.91 5.22
N LEU A 91 10.73 -15.60 6.51
CA LEU A 91 9.56 -15.00 7.15
C LEU A 91 9.31 -13.58 6.59
N PRO A 92 8.09 -13.04 6.69
CA PRO A 92 7.79 -11.67 6.28
C PRO A 92 8.56 -10.64 7.08
N PHE A 93 9.15 -9.67 6.37
CA PHE A 93 9.76 -8.48 6.95
C PHE A 93 8.84 -7.29 6.74
N PHE A 94 8.29 -6.77 7.84
CA PHE A 94 7.46 -5.55 7.81
C PHE A 94 8.37 -4.32 7.90
N LEU A 95 8.25 -3.39 6.95
CA LEU A 95 9.15 -2.25 6.86
C LEU A 95 8.49 -1.01 7.49
N PRO A 96 8.94 -0.58 8.69
CA PRO A 96 8.38 0.59 9.35
C PRO A 96 8.81 1.87 8.64
N PHE A 97 7.90 2.84 8.55
CA PHE A 97 8.27 4.19 8.14
C PHE A 97 7.38 5.24 8.82
N PRO A 98 7.77 5.75 9.99
CA PRO A 98 6.89 6.59 10.83
C PRO A 98 6.71 8.01 10.29
N LEU A 99 7.47 8.38 9.26
CA LEU A 99 7.50 9.73 8.71
C LEU A 99 6.49 9.92 7.57
N ASN A 100 6.00 8.84 6.93
CA ASN A 100 4.98 8.99 5.90
C ASN A 100 3.55 8.95 6.49
N PRO A 101 2.53 9.43 5.77
CA PRO A 101 1.12 9.36 6.21
C PRO A 101 0.54 7.94 6.33
N ILE A 102 1.35 6.89 6.09
CA ILE A 102 0.92 5.48 6.04
C ILE A 102 1.49 4.69 7.24
N GLY A 103 2.67 5.04 7.73
CA GLY A 103 3.35 4.35 8.83
C GLY A 103 4.15 3.10 8.40
N THR A 104 4.20 2.77 7.11
CA THR A 104 4.94 1.61 6.60
C THR A 104 5.32 1.79 5.12
N LEU A 105 6.35 1.07 4.68
CA LEU A 105 6.69 0.87 3.26
C LEU A 105 6.09 -0.43 2.70
N GLY A 106 5.34 -1.17 3.50
CA GLY A 106 4.80 -2.49 3.18
C GLY A 106 5.54 -3.61 3.92
N ALA A 107 5.33 -4.83 3.45
CA ALA A 107 6.02 -6.01 3.91
C ALA A 107 6.59 -6.76 2.71
N VAL A 108 7.62 -7.57 2.94
CA VAL A 108 8.25 -8.37 1.88
C VAL A 108 8.68 -9.73 2.43
N ILE A 109 8.55 -10.77 1.61
CA ILE A 109 9.26 -12.04 1.80
C ILE A 109 10.44 -12.13 0.83
N GLY A 110 11.58 -12.64 1.30
CA GLY A 110 12.66 -13.06 0.42
C GLY A 110 12.42 -14.50 -0.05
N MET A 111 12.45 -14.75 -1.35
CA MET A 111 12.30 -16.10 -1.91
C MET A 111 13.35 -16.42 -2.96
N GLN A 112 13.73 -17.69 -3.08
CA GLN A 112 14.66 -18.17 -4.10
C GLN A 112 13.93 -18.53 -5.40
N GLY A 113 13.44 -17.50 -6.12
CA GLY A 113 12.56 -17.66 -7.28
C GLY A 113 13.15 -18.47 -8.45
N TYR A 114 14.48 -18.50 -8.61
CA TYR A 114 15.14 -19.27 -9.67
C TYR A 114 14.97 -20.80 -9.54
N ILE A 115 14.54 -21.29 -8.37
CA ILE A 115 14.25 -22.72 -8.13
C ILE A 115 12.87 -23.12 -8.68
N ALA A 116 11.95 -22.16 -8.72
CA ALA A 116 10.58 -22.37 -9.14
C ALA A 116 10.46 -22.34 -10.67
N ASP A 117 9.59 -23.18 -11.22
CA ASP A 117 9.23 -23.11 -12.63
C ASP A 117 8.17 -22.01 -12.90
N ARG A 118 7.88 -21.78 -14.18
CA ARG A 118 6.93 -20.76 -14.63
C ARG A 118 5.53 -20.87 -13.98
N LYS A 119 5.01 -22.07 -13.72
CA LYS A 119 3.69 -22.23 -13.08
C LYS A 119 3.76 -21.89 -11.60
N GLN A 120 4.82 -22.34 -10.94
CA GLN A 120 5.02 -22.13 -9.51
C GLN A 120 5.21 -20.66 -9.19
N ILE A 121 6.02 -19.94 -9.98
CA ILE A 121 6.19 -18.49 -9.84
C ILE A 121 4.87 -17.75 -10.06
N PHE A 122 4.07 -18.15 -11.04
CA PHE A 122 2.76 -17.55 -11.28
C PHE A 122 1.84 -17.71 -10.06
N ASP A 123 1.72 -18.93 -9.54
CA ASP A 123 0.84 -19.22 -8.41
C ASP A 123 1.30 -18.51 -7.13
N ILE A 124 2.61 -18.45 -6.88
CA ILE A 124 3.16 -17.70 -5.73
C ILE A 124 2.91 -16.20 -5.92
N GLY A 125 3.18 -15.65 -7.10
CA GLY A 125 3.05 -14.22 -7.40
C GLY A 125 1.61 -13.73 -7.28
N ILE A 126 0.61 -14.51 -7.71
CA ILE A 126 -0.80 -14.10 -7.65
C ILE A 126 -1.44 -14.33 -6.27
N ALA A 127 -0.92 -15.27 -5.47
CA ALA A 127 -1.54 -15.65 -4.20
C ALA A 127 -1.57 -14.51 -3.17
N GLY A 128 -0.50 -13.73 -3.05
CA GLY A 128 -0.44 -12.62 -2.09
C GLY A 128 -1.45 -11.52 -2.39
N PRO A 129 -1.45 -10.92 -3.59
CA PRO A 129 -2.43 -9.90 -4.00
C PRO A 129 -3.88 -10.33 -3.79
N ILE A 130 -4.23 -11.58 -4.15
CA ILE A 130 -5.58 -12.09 -3.93
C ILE A 130 -5.89 -12.18 -2.43
N ALA A 131 -4.99 -12.75 -1.63
CA ALA A 131 -5.19 -12.87 -0.19
C ALA A 131 -5.32 -11.49 0.49
N GLY A 132 -4.46 -10.54 0.11
CA GLY A 132 -4.52 -9.16 0.59
C GLY A 132 -5.85 -8.48 0.23
N LEU A 133 -6.31 -8.59 -1.01
CA LEU A 133 -7.58 -8.00 -1.46
C LEU A 133 -8.81 -8.59 -0.75
N VAL A 134 -8.80 -9.89 -0.43
CA VAL A 134 -9.89 -10.54 0.32
C VAL A 134 -10.14 -9.85 1.66
N VAL A 135 -9.10 -9.27 2.28
CA VAL A 135 -9.20 -8.54 3.55
C VAL A 135 -9.32 -7.03 3.33
N ALA A 136 -8.56 -6.47 2.39
CA ALA A 136 -8.57 -5.04 2.11
C ALA A 136 -9.92 -4.54 1.58
N VAL A 137 -10.61 -5.33 0.74
CA VAL A 137 -11.91 -4.97 0.16
C VAL A 137 -12.98 -4.74 1.24
N PRO A 138 -13.24 -5.68 2.17
CA PRO A 138 -14.19 -5.44 3.27
C PRO A 138 -13.81 -4.25 4.15
N ILE A 139 -12.54 -4.12 4.53
CA ILE A 139 -12.08 -3.00 5.37
C ILE A 139 -12.30 -1.67 4.67
N ALA A 140 -11.93 -1.58 3.38
CA ALA A 140 -12.15 -0.39 2.57
C ALA A 140 -13.64 -0.07 2.41
N TRP A 141 -14.47 -1.08 2.16
CA TRP A 141 -15.93 -0.92 2.09
C TRP A 141 -16.48 -0.31 3.39
N PHE A 142 -16.18 -0.92 4.54
CA PHE A 142 -16.66 -0.42 5.83
C PHE A 142 -16.14 0.98 6.14
N GLY A 143 -14.88 1.26 5.81
CA GLY A 143 -14.29 2.59 5.96
C GLY A 143 -14.99 3.64 5.12
N VAL A 144 -15.28 3.33 3.84
CA VAL A 144 -15.98 4.24 2.92
C VAL A 144 -17.44 4.45 3.34
N ALA A 145 -18.14 3.40 3.73
CA ALA A 145 -19.55 3.47 4.12
C ALA A 145 -19.82 4.34 5.36
N GLN A 146 -18.79 4.59 6.18
CA GLN A 146 -18.86 5.42 7.39
C GLN A 146 -18.44 6.87 7.18
N LEU A 147 -18.09 7.27 5.95
CA LEU A 147 -17.70 8.64 5.66
C LEU A 147 -18.91 9.59 5.71
N ASP A 148 -18.65 10.81 6.17
CA ASP A 148 -19.58 11.94 6.06
C ASP A 148 -18.86 13.14 5.42
N LEU A 149 -19.18 13.40 4.15
CA LEU A 149 -18.55 14.45 3.35
C LEU A 149 -19.38 15.75 3.33
N THR A 150 -20.38 15.87 4.19
CA THR A 150 -21.17 17.10 4.34
C THR A 150 -20.44 18.19 5.13
N THR A 151 -19.45 17.80 5.93
CA THR A 151 -18.60 18.71 6.70
C THR A 151 -17.74 19.58 5.77
N GLN A 152 -17.50 20.83 6.18
CA GLN A 152 -16.67 21.74 5.40
C GLN A 152 -15.23 21.21 5.32
N PRO A 153 -14.65 21.12 4.12
CA PRO A 153 -13.29 20.64 3.96
C PRO A 153 -12.28 21.66 4.47
N TYR A 154 -11.41 21.23 5.38
CA TYR A 154 -10.26 22.02 5.85
C TYR A 154 -9.03 21.12 5.97
N GLY A 155 -7.83 21.69 5.85
CA GLY A 155 -6.58 20.94 6.04
C GLY A 155 -5.75 20.67 4.78
N GLY A 156 -6.06 21.29 3.64
CA GLY A 156 -5.14 21.47 2.49
C GLY A 156 -4.75 20.20 1.70
N ILE A 157 -4.90 19.01 2.27
CA ILE A 157 -4.56 17.72 1.66
C ILE A 157 -5.85 16.93 1.45
N GLY A 158 -6.18 16.70 0.20
CA GLY A 158 -7.32 15.87 -0.18
C GLY A 158 -6.89 14.64 -0.98
N PHE A 159 -7.47 13.48 -0.68
CA PHE A 159 -7.21 12.18 -1.27
C PHE A 159 -8.19 11.90 -2.41
N ARG A 160 -7.71 11.43 -3.55
CA ARG A 160 -8.58 10.84 -4.57
C ARG A 160 -8.78 9.36 -4.29
N LEU A 161 -10.02 8.92 -4.41
CA LEU A 161 -10.38 7.51 -4.25
C LEU A 161 -9.93 6.70 -5.48
N PRO A 162 -9.30 5.52 -5.28
CA PRO A 162 -9.19 4.49 -6.31
C PRO A 162 -10.57 4.13 -6.89
N LEU A 163 -10.63 3.64 -8.13
CA LEU A 163 -11.89 3.32 -8.80
C LEU A 163 -12.77 2.37 -7.96
N VAL A 164 -12.17 1.36 -7.34
CA VAL A 164 -12.91 0.43 -6.48
C VAL A 164 -13.57 1.12 -5.28
N MET A 165 -12.90 2.10 -4.67
CA MET A 165 -13.45 2.86 -3.55
C MET A 165 -14.46 3.92 -3.98
N GLN A 166 -14.36 4.43 -5.21
CA GLN A 166 -15.43 5.28 -5.79
C GLN A 166 -16.73 4.48 -5.89
N TRP A 167 -16.66 3.23 -6.36
CA TRP A 167 -17.83 2.35 -6.42
C TRP A 167 -18.39 2.05 -5.03
N PHE A 168 -17.55 1.89 -4.01
CA PHE A 168 -18.02 1.71 -2.63
C PHE A 168 -18.73 2.97 -2.11
N ALA A 169 -18.24 4.15 -2.47
CA ALA A 169 -18.85 5.41 -2.05
C ALA A 169 -20.21 5.64 -2.74
N GLU A 170 -20.31 5.33 -4.03
CA GLU A 170 -21.57 5.39 -4.78
C GLU A 170 -22.59 4.37 -4.28
N SER A 171 -22.18 3.11 -4.11
CA SER A 171 -23.06 2.03 -3.65
C SER A 171 -23.52 2.21 -2.21
N SER A 172 -22.69 2.79 -1.34
CA SER A 172 -23.04 3.09 0.06
C SER A 172 -23.80 4.42 0.21
N GLN A 173 -24.04 5.15 -0.88
CA GLN A 173 -24.74 6.45 -0.88
C GLN A 173 -24.14 7.45 0.13
N VAL A 174 -22.80 7.55 0.16
CA VAL A 174 -22.08 8.39 1.11
C VAL A 174 -22.57 9.85 1.04
N PRO A 175 -23.03 10.45 2.17
CA PRO A 175 -23.51 11.83 2.18
C PRO A 175 -22.46 12.81 1.67
N GLY A 176 -22.84 13.68 0.72
CA GLY A 176 -21.96 14.70 0.13
C GLY A 176 -20.98 14.19 -0.95
N TYR A 177 -20.92 12.87 -1.16
CA TYR A 177 -20.10 12.29 -2.22
C TYR A 177 -20.66 12.57 -3.62
N SER A 178 -19.75 12.81 -4.56
CA SER A 178 -20.04 12.86 -5.99
C SER A 178 -18.84 12.25 -6.70
N ALA A 179 -19.07 11.51 -7.78
CA ALA A 179 -18.03 10.85 -8.55
C ALA A 179 -16.88 11.84 -8.88
N GLY A 180 -15.65 11.42 -8.60
CA GLY A 180 -14.45 12.23 -8.83
C GLY A 180 -14.16 13.34 -7.81
N LYS A 181 -14.97 13.52 -6.75
CA LYS A 181 -14.63 14.42 -5.64
C LYS A 181 -13.48 13.88 -4.81
N VAL A 182 -12.74 14.82 -4.24
CA VAL A 182 -11.62 14.59 -3.33
C VAL A 182 -12.16 14.48 -1.90
N VAL A 183 -11.65 13.53 -1.12
CA VAL A 183 -11.97 13.36 0.30
C VAL A 183 -10.88 14.01 1.13
N TRP A 184 -11.24 14.85 2.09
CA TRP A 184 -10.27 15.64 2.85
C TRP A 184 -9.80 14.92 4.10
N LEU A 185 -8.58 15.23 4.54
CA LEU A 185 -7.92 14.60 5.69
C LEU A 185 -8.80 14.57 6.96
N ASN A 186 -9.55 15.64 7.21
CA ASN A 186 -10.45 15.79 8.36
C ASN A 186 -11.69 14.89 8.31
N GLN A 187 -12.02 14.34 7.13
CA GLN A 187 -13.19 13.49 6.91
C GLN A 187 -12.85 12.00 6.97
N LEU A 188 -11.58 11.66 7.22
CA LEU A 188 -11.11 10.28 7.16
C LEU A 188 -11.29 9.57 8.50
N ASN A 189 -11.72 8.31 8.42
CA ASN A 189 -11.69 7.40 9.56
C ASN A 189 -10.55 6.36 9.41
N PRO A 190 -10.14 5.68 10.51
CA PRO A 190 -9.04 4.71 10.50
C PRO A 190 -9.20 3.56 9.50
N LEU A 191 -10.41 3.01 9.36
CA LEU A 191 -10.69 1.89 8.46
C LEU A 191 -10.58 2.31 6.99
N PHE A 192 -11.04 3.52 6.67
CA PHE A 192 -10.92 4.09 5.34
C PHE A 192 -9.46 4.19 4.92
N VAL A 193 -8.59 4.77 5.78
CA VAL A 193 -7.18 4.93 5.43
C VAL A 193 -6.49 3.57 5.35
N ALA A 194 -6.78 2.64 6.27
CA ALA A 194 -6.23 1.29 6.19
C ALA A 194 -6.63 0.56 4.90
N GLY A 195 -7.90 0.66 4.52
CA GLY A 195 -8.40 0.10 3.25
C GLY A 195 -7.75 0.75 2.04
N TRP A 196 -7.64 2.09 2.03
CA TRP A 196 -6.97 2.84 0.97
C TRP A 196 -5.50 2.44 0.82
N VAL A 197 -4.77 2.30 1.94
CA VAL A 197 -3.39 1.81 1.97
C VAL A 197 -3.30 0.39 1.42
N GLY A 198 -4.22 -0.50 1.81
CA GLY A 198 -4.29 -1.86 1.28
C GLY A 198 -4.47 -1.87 -0.24
N MET A 199 -5.41 -1.08 -0.77
CA MET A 199 -5.62 -0.93 -2.21
C MET A 199 -4.38 -0.37 -2.91
N LEU A 200 -3.74 0.64 -2.33
CA LEU A 200 -2.53 1.23 -2.87
C LEU A 200 -1.39 0.20 -2.97
N ILE A 201 -1.09 -0.49 -1.86
CA ILE A 201 0.01 -1.47 -1.79
C ILE A 201 -0.25 -2.63 -2.75
N THR A 202 -1.46 -3.20 -2.76
CA THR A 202 -1.76 -4.30 -3.70
C THR A 202 -1.79 -3.83 -5.15
N GLY A 203 -2.33 -2.64 -5.42
CA GLY A 203 -2.31 -2.03 -6.75
C GLY A 203 -0.89 -1.81 -7.27
N LEU A 204 0.03 -1.37 -6.41
CA LEU A 204 1.44 -1.22 -6.73
C LEU A 204 2.13 -2.55 -6.94
N ASN A 205 1.95 -3.51 -6.03
CA ASN A 205 2.54 -4.84 -6.16
C ASN A 205 2.07 -5.55 -7.44
N MET A 206 0.85 -5.30 -7.90
CA MET A 206 0.35 -5.84 -9.16
C MET A 206 0.76 -5.06 -10.41
N MET A 207 1.56 -3.99 -10.30
CA MET A 207 2.13 -3.32 -11.47
C MET A 207 3.04 -4.29 -12.24
N PRO A 208 2.98 -4.28 -13.58
CA PRO A 208 3.73 -5.22 -14.42
C PRO A 208 5.21 -4.81 -14.56
N VAL A 209 5.93 -4.71 -13.43
CA VAL A 209 7.32 -4.19 -13.38
C VAL A 209 8.21 -5.08 -12.50
N GLY A 210 9.38 -5.45 -13.01
CA GLY A 210 10.46 -6.00 -12.21
C GLY A 210 10.09 -7.27 -11.45
N GLN A 211 10.47 -7.28 -10.16
CA GLN A 211 10.21 -8.38 -9.23
C GLN A 211 8.96 -8.15 -8.37
N LEU A 212 8.10 -7.20 -8.73
CA LEU A 212 6.80 -7.09 -8.09
C LEU A 212 5.92 -8.30 -8.42
N ASP A 213 4.84 -8.50 -7.68
CA ASP A 213 3.89 -9.60 -7.89
C ASP A 213 3.32 -9.59 -9.32
N GLY A 214 2.94 -8.41 -9.81
CA GLY A 214 2.49 -8.19 -11.18
C GLY A 214 3.61 -8.40 -12.21
N GLY A 215 4.87 -8.15 -11.83
CA GLY A 215 6.05 -8.50 -12.63
C GLY A 215 6.19 -10.01 -12.83
N HIS A 216 6.07 -10.80 -11.75
CA HIS A 216 6.05 -12.26 -11.79
C HIS A 216 4.91 -12.78 -12.67
N VAL A 217 3.69 -12.25 -12.50
CA VAL A 217 2.52 -12.63 -13.31
C VAL A 217 2.74 -12.27 -14.79
N THR A 218 3.20 -11.06 -15.08
CA THR A 218 3.42 -10.60 -16.47
C THR A 218 4.51 -11.41 -17.16
N TYR A 219 5.61 -11.69 -16.45
CA TYR A 219 6.70 -12.52 -16.98
C TYR A 219 6.23 -13.96 -17.26
N THR A 220 5.46 -14.55 -16.36
CA THR A 220 4.91 -15.89 -16.57
C THR A 220 3.80 -15.93 -17.62
N LEU A 221 3.17 -14.82 -17.99
CA LEU A 221 2.25 -14.76 -19.13
C LEU A 221 2.99 -14.60 -20.47
N PHE A 222 3.91 -13.63 -20.54
CA PHE A 222 4.47 -13.14 -21.80
C PHE A 222 5.96 -13.43 -22.01
N GLY A 223 6.62 -14.06 -21.04
CA GLY A 223 8.05 -14.32 -21.05
C GLY A 223 8.87 -13.02 -21.15
N LYS A 224 9.90 -13.02 -21.99
CA LYS A 224 10.81 -11.87 -22.18
C LYS A 224 10.13 -10.59 -22.65
N THR A 225 8.94 -10.67 -23.28
CA THR A 225 8.17 -9.48 -23.64
C THR A 225 7.74 -8.67 -22.41
N ALA A 226 7.64 -9.30 -21.23
CA ALA A 226 7.37 -8.61 -19.97
C ALA A 226 8.42 -7.55 -19.62
N HIS A 227 9.68 -7.70 -20.06
CA HIS A 227 10.71 -6.68 -19.86
C HIS A 227 10.39 -5.39 -20.62
N VAL A 228 9.83 -5.52 -21.83
CA VAL A 228 9.35 -4.36 -22.60
C VAL A 228 8.14 -3.74 -21.93
N ILE A 229 7.18 -4.56 -21.46
CA ILE A 229 6.00 -4.08 -20.74
C ILE A 229 6.41 -3.30 -19.47
N ALA A 230 7.37 -3.83 -18.69
CA ALA A 230 7.88 -3.18 -17.49
C ALA A 230 8.50 -1.81 -17.78
N ARG A 231 9.35 -1.72 -18.81
CA ARG A 231 9.98 -0.46 -19.21
C ARG A 231 8.95 0.55 -19.71
N LEU A 232 7.98 0.12 -20.52
CA LEU A 232 6.90 0.99 -20.98
C LEU A 232 6.03 1.48 -19.83
N THR A 233 5.72 0.61 -18.87
CA THR A 233 4.95 0.95 -17.66
C THR A 233 5.68 2.01 -16.84
N LEU A 234 6.99 1.85 -16.64
CA LEU A 234 7.81 2.81 -15.93
C LEU A 234 7.91 4.16 -16.66
N VAL A 235 8.15 4.15 -17.98
CA VAL A 235 8.17 5.37 -18.80
C VAL A 235 6.83 6.09 -18.74
N PHE A 236 5.73 5.36 -18.85
CA PHE A 236 4.38 5.92 -18.72
C PHE A 236 4.15 6.51 -17.33
N ALA A 237 4.54 5.82 -16.25
CA ALA A 237 4.41 6.32 -14.89
C ALA A 237 5.21 7.61 -14.67
N ILE A 238 6.45 7.69 -15.20
CA ILE A 238 7.29 8.90 -15.14
C ILE A 238 6.65 10.03 -15.94
N ALA A 239 6.22 9.77 -17.19
CA ALA A 239 5.59 10.77 -18.04
C ALA A 239 4.30 11.32 -17.40
N PHE A 240 3.49 10.42 -16.83
CA PHE A 240 2.27 10.78 -16.09
C PHE A 240 2.58 11.65 -14.87
N MET A 241 3.58 11.26 -14.07
CA MET A 241 4.02 12.02 -12.88
C MET A 241 4.47 13.44 -13.25
N VAL A 242 5.26 13.58 -14.32
CA VAL A 242 5.77 14.87 -14.80
C VAL A 242 4.62 15.73 -15.35
N TYR A 243 3.74 15.15 -16.15
CA TYR A 243 2.59 15.87 -16.73
C TYR A 243 1.63 16.40 -15.66
N HIS A 244 1.38 15.61 -14.60
CA HIS A 244 0.49 15.98 -13.51
C HIS A 244 1.18 16.64 -12.30
N GLN A 245 2.47 16.95 -12.40
CA GLN A 245 3.27 17.58 -11.32
C GLN A 245 3.11 16.90 -9.94
N SER A 246 2.95 15.57 -9.95
CA SER A 246 2.60 14.80 -8.76
C SER A 246 3.85 14.35 -7.99
N PHE A 247 4.49 15.28 -7.28
CA PHE A 247 5.77 15.04 -6.59
C PHE A 247 5.75 13.90 -5.56
N MET A 248 4.60 13.55 -4.99
CA MET A 248 4.52 12.42 -4.06
C MET A 248 4.70 11.04 -4.73
N LEU A 249 4.42 10.94 -6.03
CA LEU A 249 4.68 9.71 -6.81
C LEU A 249 6.19 9.47 -7.00
N VAL A 250 7.03 10.48 -6.76
CA VAL A 250 8.50 10.37 -6.91
C VAL A 250 9.05 9.26 -6.02
N ILE A 251 8.63 9.20 -4.76
CA ILE A 251 9.10 8.15 -3.82
C ILE A 251 8.81 6.77 -4.42
N MET A 252 7.61 6.59 -4.96
CA MET A 252 7.17 5.33 -5.51
C MET A 252 7.87 4.96 -6.83
N VAL A 253 8.08 5.93 -7.71
CA VAL A 253 8.88 5.75 -8.93
C VAL A 253 10.33 5.42 -8.58
N VAL A 254 10.90 6.07 -7.56
CA VAL A 254 12.25 5.77 -7.05
C VAL A 254 12.30 4.34 -6.52
N LEU A 255 11.30 3.91 -5.74
CA LEU A 255 11.21 2.51 -5.27
C LEU A 255 11.15 1.52 -6.45
N LEU A 256 10.33 1.79 -7.47
CA LEU A 256 10.25 0.97 -8.69
C LEU A 256 11.60 0.90 -9.43
N LEU A 257 12.33 2.02 -9.49
CA LEU A 257 13.66 2.08 -10.10
C LEU A 257 14.69 1.25 -9.31
N LEU A 258 14.62 1.28 -7.97
CA LEU A 258 15.52 0.52 -7.09
C LEU A 258 15.29 -1.00 -7.18
N VAL A 259 14.03 -1.43 -7.35
CA VAL A 259 13.69 -2.86 -7.57
C VAL A 259 14.23 -3.37 -8.92
N GLY A 260 14.35 -2.49 -9.90
CA GLY A 260 14.73 -2.83 -11.26
C GLY A 260 13.54 -3.27 -12.11
N THR A 261 13.70 -3.22 -13.44
CA THR A 261 12.59 -3.44 -14.39
C THR A 261 12.52 -4.86 -14.94
N ASP A 262 13.64 -5.58 -14.95
CA ASP A 262 13.72 -6.90 -15.56
C ASP A 262 13.48 -8.01 -14.53
N HIS A 263 12.51 -8.88 -14.82
CA HIS A 263 12.26 -10.08 -14.05
C HIS A 263 13.29 -11.19 -14.40
N PRO A 264 13.92 -11.85 -13.42
CA PRO A 264 14.89 -12.92 -13.68
C PRO A 264 14.20 -14.19 -14.23
N PRO A 265 14.86 -14.95 -15.12
CA PRO A 265 14.26 -16.17 -15.67
C PRO A 265 13.93 -17.21 -14.58
N THR A 266 12.88 -17.99 -14.83
CA THR A 266 12.51 -19.10 -13.93
C THR A 266 13.36 -20.34 -14.20
N ARG A 267 13.23 -21.39 -13.39
CA ARG A 267 13.94 -22.66 -13.62
C ARG A 267 13.63 -23.26 -15.00
N ASP A 268 12.37 -23.14 -15.43
CA ASP A 268 11.91 -23.60 -16.73
C ASP A 268 10.73 -22.74 -17.23
N ASP A 269 11.03 -21.81 -18.14
CA ASP A 269 10.06 -20.93 -18.78
C ASP A 269 9.17 -21.65 -19.82
N ARG A 270 9.52 -22.88 -20.22
CA ARG A 270 8.80 -23.64 -21.25
C ARG A 270 7.53 -24.29 -20.71
N VAL A 271 7.39 -24.40 -19.38
CA VAL A 271 6.23 -25.00 -18.74
C VAL A 271 4.97 -24.18 -19.07
N ALA A 272 4.01 -24.80 -19.77
CA ALA A 272 2.79 -24.12 -20.21
C ALA A 272 1.83 -23.86 -19.03
N LEU A 273 1.46 -22.60 -18.78
CA LEU A 273 0.61 -22.18 -17.64
C LEU A 273 -0.76 -22.91 -17.56
N GLY A 274 -1.34 -23.23 -18.71
CA GLY A 274 -2.71 -23.73 -18.84
C GLY A 274 -3.76 -22.60 -18.86
N PRO A 275 -4.98 -22.87 -19.35
CA PRO A 275 -5.98 -21.84 -19.64
C PRO A 275 -6.47 -21.10 -18.39
N VAL A 276 -6.70 -21.81 -17.28
CA VAL A 276 -7.21 -21.22 -16.03
C VAL A 276 -6.25 -20.15 -15.48
N ARG A 277 -4.95 -20.49 -15.37
CA ARG A 277 -3.94 -19.56 -14.89
C ARG A 277 -3.75 -18.39 -15.84
N TRP A 278 -3.87 -18.64 -17.15
CA TRP A 278 -3.79 -17.58 -18.14
C TRP A 278 -4.91 -16.55 -17.96
N THR A 279 -6.16 -17.00 -17.83
CA THR A 279 -7.32 -16.13 -17.57
C THR A 279 -7.18 -15.38 -16.26
N LEU A 280 -6.76 -16.06 -15.18
CA LEU A 280 -6.51 -15.42 -13.88
C LEU A 280 -5.41 -14.35 -13.97
N GLY A 281 -4.32 -14.66 -14.66
CA GLY A 281 -3.21 -13.73 -14.86
C GLY A 281 -3.64 -12.47 -15.58
N VAL A 282 -4.33 -12.61 -16.72
CA VAL A 282 -4.83 -11.45 -17.48
C VAL A 282 -5.83 -10.63 -16.66
N THR A 283 -6.73 -11.30 -15.93
CA THR A 283 -7.71 -10.61 -15.07
C THR A 283 -7.02 -9.84 -13.95
N SER A 284 -5.94 -10.41 -13.37
CA SER A 284 -5.20 -9.76 -12.29
C SER A 284 -4.49 -8.46 -12.72
N LEU A 285 -4.17 -8.29 -14.02
CA LEU A 285 -3.60 -7.04 -14.54
C LEU A 285 -4.58 -5.86 -14.52
N VAL A 286 -5.86 -6.10 -14.20
CA VAL A 286 -6.86 -5.06 -13.94
C VAL A 286 -6.72 -4.48 -12.52
N ILE A 287 -6.09 -5.21 -11.59
CA ILE A 287 -5.96 -4.80 -10.17
C ILE A 287 -5.28 -3.43 -10.03
N PRO A 288 -4.15 -3.12 -10.70
CA PRO A 288 -3.55 -1.80 -10.61
C PRO A 288 -4.51 -0.70 -11.05
N ILE A 289 -5.28 -0.92 -12.12
CA ILE A 289 -6.23 0.09 -12.62
C ILE A 289 -7.34 0.37 -11.56
N LEU A 290 -7.81 -0.67 -10.88
CA LEU A 290 -8.90 -0.54 -9.90
C LEU A 290 -8.43 0.04 -8.56
N CYS A 291 -7.26 -0.37 -8.10
CA CYS A 291 -6.79 -0.15 -6.73
C CYS A 291 -5.79 1.00 -6.62
N PHE A 292 -5.08 1.34 -7.70
CA PHE A 292 -4.11 2.42 -7.70
C PHE A 292 -4.79 3.77 -8.07
N PRO A 293 -4.79 4.77 -7.17
CA PRO A 293 -5.31 6.09 -7.50
C PRO A 293 -4.28 6.86 -8.34
N PRO A 294 -4.57 7.24 -9.60
CA PRO A 294 -3.60 7.89 -10.47
C PRO A 294 -3.16 9.27 -9.96
N LEU A 295 -4.05 9.99 -9.26
CA LEU A 295 -3.75 11.27 -8.62
C LEU A 295 -3.98 11.12 -7.13
N ILE A 296 -2.91 10.97 -6.35
CA ILE A 296 -3.00 10.65 -4.92
C ILE A 296 -3.55 11.84 -4.13
N PHE A 297 -3.08 13.07 -4.41
CA PHE A 297 -3.44 14.26 -3.66
C PHE A 297 -3.76 15.47 -4.53
N LYS A 298 -4.70 16.30 -4.08
CA LYS A 298 -4.88 17.67 -4.55
C LYS A 298 -4.54 18.64 -3.42
N LEU A 299 -3.57 19.52 -3.66
CA LEU A 299 -3.28 20.66 -2.81
C LEU A 299 -4.19 21.83 -3.26
N ASN A 300 -4.78 22.55 -2.30
CA ASN A 300 -5.47 23.82 -2.57
C ASN A 300 -4.47 24.96 -2.67
#